data_AF-A0A1X0G541-F1
#
_entry.id   AF-A0A1X0G541-F1
#
_cell.length_a   1.000
_cell.length_b   1.000
_cell.length_c   1.000
_cell.angle_alpha   90.00
_cell.angle_beta   90.00
_cell.angle_gamma   90.00
#
_symmetry.space_group_name_H-M   'P 1'
#
loop_
_entity.id
_entity.type
_entity.pdbx_description
1 polymer ?
#
loop_
_entity_poly.entity_id
_entity_poly.type
_entity_poly.pdbx_seq_one_letter_code
_entity_poly.pdbx_strand_id
1 'polypeptide(L)'
;MATSDDTVRNWREVADRLTPAQIAQLERLERDEPQTLLEMARQWAAQNITATAPFDHLAPPIGAVRTFDWQLDGSWFRDVQGTTRRAGPVRVQIYGRQLADGSTRWWIAVHTRVDALGAAAARELATALTDAADEIERLAGTGQDSRRYDHHE
;
A
#
# COMPACT_ATOMS: atom_id res chain seq x y z
N MET A 1 19.84 1.58 2.53
CA MET A 1 19.89 2.54 3.66
C MET A 1 19.20 1.87 4.83
N ALA A 2 19.93 1.51 5.89
CA ALA A 2 19.36 0.93 7.10
C ALA A 2 18.59 2.02 7.84
N THR A 3 17.28 1.81 8.05
CA THR A 3 16.42 2.70 8.81
C THR A 3 16.90 2.74 10.26
N SER A 4 16.67 3.87 10.94
CA SER A 4 17.03 4.09 12.37
C SER A 4 16.48 3.04 13.35
N ASP A 5 15.67 2.09 12.87
CA ASP A 5 15.12 0.97 13.64
C ASP A 5 16.17 -0.13 13.87
N ASP A 6 17.14 -0.28 12.96
CA ASP A 6 18.15 -1.36 13.01
C ASP A 6 19.22 -1.17 14.11
N THR A 7 19.30 0.03 14.69
CA THR A 7 20.21 0.36 15.81
C THR A 7 19.63 0.07 17.21
N VAL A 8 18.33 -0.23 17.28
CA VAL A 8 17.64 -0.49 18.54
C VAL A 8 18.06 -1.86 19.09
N ARG A 9 18.51 -1.91 20.35
CA ARG A 9 19.04 -3.15 20.97
C ARG A 9 18.09 -3.80 21.97
N ASN A 10 17.03 -3.10 22.38
CA ASN A 10 16.06 -3.61 23.34
C ASN A 10 14.64 -3.11 23.01
N TRP A 11 13.62 -3.82 23.50
CA TRP A 11 12.23 -3.46 23.25
C TRP A 11 11.80 -2.16 23.97
N ARG A 12 12.49 -1.75 25.06
CA ARG A 12 12.17 -0.52 25.82
C ARG A 12 12.39 0.74 25.00
N GLU A 13 13.33 0.72 24.09
CA GLU A 13 13.62 1.82 23.16
C GLU A 13 12.50 2.08 22.14
N VAL A 14 11.52 1.17 22.00
CA VAL A 14 10.30 1.37 21.20
C VAL A 14 9.03 1.43 22.05
N ALA A 15 9.14 1.47 23.39
CA ALA A 15 8.00 1.43 24.30
C ALA A 15 7.09 2.66 24.17
N ASP A 16 7.62 3.80 23.72
CA ASP A 16 6.86 5.01 23.40
C ASP A 16 5.83 4.81 22.27
N ARG A 17 6.03 3.78 21.44
CA ARG A 17 5.16 3.40 20.31
C ARG A 17 4.24 2.22 20.64
N LEU A 18 4.28 1.73 21.89
CA LEU A 18 3.48 0.60 22.35
C LEU A 18 2.33 1.07 23.26
N THR A 19 1.26 0.29 23.28
CA THR A 19 0.17 0.50 24.23
C THR A 19 0.59 0.02 25.63
N PRO A 20 -0.02 0.55 26.72
CA PRO A 20 0.27 0.11 28.09
C PRO A 20 0.11 -1.40 28.30
N ALA A 21 -0.86 -2.02 27.62
CA ALA A 21 -1.09 -3.47 27.68
C ALA A 21 0.04 -4.29 27.03
N GLN A 22 0.58 -3.82 25.89
CA GLN A 22 1.72 -4.45 25.21
C GLN A 22 3.00 -4.31 26.03
N ILE A 23 3.24 -3.15 26.66
CA ILE A 23 4.37 -2.94 27.58
C ILE A 23 4.29 -3.94 28.75
N ALA A 24 3.14 -4.05 29.41
CA ALA A 24 2.94 -5.00 30.51
C ALA A 24 3.09 -6.47 30.08
N GLN A 25 2.87 -6.80 28.80
CA GLN A 25 3.14 -8.13 28.26
C GLN A 25 4.64 -8.36 28.02
N LEU A 26 5.35 -7.39 27.46
CA LEU A 26 6.80 -7.48 27.25
C LEU A 26 7.55 -7.56 28.58
N GLU A 27 7.16 -6.79 29.60
CA GLU A 27 7.74 -6.86 30.95
C GLU A 27 7.56 -8.24 31.61
N ARG A 28 6.42 -8.92 31.35
CA ARG A 28 6.19 -10.27 31.86
C ARG A 28 7.10 -11.30 31.18
N LEU A 29 7.30 -11.18 29.88
CA LEU A 29 8.05 -12.13 29.06
C LEU A 29 9.57 -11.87 29.06
N GLU A 30 10.01 -10.69 29.51
CA GLU A 30 11.44 -10.32 29.59
C GLU A 30 12.28 -11.25 30.47
N ARG A 31 11.65 -11.94 31.43
CA ARG A 31 12.35 -12.94 32.23
C ARG A 31 12.73 -14.20 31.45
N ASP A 32 12.00 -14.50 30.37
CA ASP A 32 12.07 -15.80 29.72
C ASP A 32 12.86 -15.75 28.40
N GLU A 33 12.65 -14.76 27.52
CA GLU A 33 13.32 -14.69 26.21
C GLU A 33 13.57 -13.26 25.66
N PRO A 34 14.69 -12.59 26.02
CA PRO A 34 14.92 -11.18 25.70
C PRO A 34 15.09 -10.83 24.20
N GLN A 35 15.51 -11.78 23.35
CA GLN A 35 15.76 -11.52 21.92
C GLN A 35 14.46 -11.52 21.09
N THR A 36 13.56 -12.46 21.35
CA THR A 36 12.23 -12.58 20.70
C THR A 36 11.35 -11.34 20.96
N LEU A 37 11.58 -10.64 22.07
CA LEU A 37 10.78 -9.48 22.49
C LEU A 37 11.02 -8.23 21.65
N LEU A 38 12.24 -8.03 21.15
CA LEU A 38 12.54 -6.86 20.31
C LEU A 38 11.80 -6.95 18.97
N GLU A 39 11.78 -8.13 18.34
CA GLU A 39 11.07 -8.33 17.07
C GLU A 39 9.55 -8.15 17.25
N MET A 40 8.98 -8.72 18.31
CA MET A 40 7.57 -8.57 18.64
C MET A 40 7.20 -7.11 18.96
N ALA A 41 8.04 -6.42 19.72
CA ALA A 41 7.84 -5.00 20.04
C ALA A 41 7.91 -4.11 18.80
N ARG A 42 8.85 -4.36 17.88
CA ARG A 42 8.92 -3.65 16.59
C ARG A 42 7.67 -3.88 15.76
N GLN A 43 7.19 -5.12 15.67
CA GLN A 43 5.97 -5.45 14.93
C GLN A 43 4.75 -4.73 15.51
N TRP A 44 4.56 -4.75 16.83
CA TRP A 44 3.45 -4.06 17.49
C TRP A 44 3.56 -2.55 17.38
N ALA A 45 4.76 -1.97 17.52
CA ALA A 45 4.99 -0.55 17.33
C ALA A 45 4.61 -0.11 15.90
N ALA A 46 5.02 -0.87 14.89
CA ALA A 46 4.65 -0.61 13.50
C ALA A 46 3.13 -0.68 13.30
N GLN A 47 2.47 -1.69 13.87
CA GLN A 47 1.02 -1.85 13.79
C GLN A 47 0.25 -0.70 14.46
N ASN A 48 0.67 -0.27 15.66
CA ASN A 48 0.03 0.84 16.37
C ASN A 48 0.14 2.15 15.62
N ILE A 49 1.30 2.41 14.99
CA ILE A 49 1.49 3.57 14.12
C ILE A 49 0.48 3.53 12.98
N THR A 50 0.37 2.41 12.26
CA THR A 50 -0.57 2.27 11.14
C THR A 50 -2.04 2.33 11.57
N ALA A 51 -2.39 1.83 12.75
CA ALA A 51 -3.75 1.84 13.29
C ALA A 51 -4.23 3.25 13.70
N THR A 52 -3.31 4.19 13.87
CA THR A 52 -3.61 5.59 14.22
C THR A 52 -3.48 6.52 13.01
N ALA A 53 -3.40 5.97 11.79
CA ALA A 53 -3.23 6.78 10.59
C ALA A 53 -4.38 7.80 10.46
N PRO A 54 -4.11 9.12 10.53
CA PRO A 54 -5.16 10.16 10.63
C PRO A 54 -5.92 10.40 9.32
N PHE A 55 -5.78 9.51 8.34
CA PHE A 55 -6.20 9.69 6.95
C PHE A 55 -7.50 8.98 6.59
N ASP A 56 -8.28 8.55 7.59
CA ASP A 56 -9.63 8.00 7.37
C ASP A 56 -10.56 8.98 6.65
N HIS A 57 -10.28 10.29 6.77
CA HIS A 57 -11.00 11.34 6.06
C HIS A 57 -10.68 11.39 4.55
N LEU A 58 -9.58 10.78 4.09
CA LEU A 58 -9.22 10.76 2.67
C LEU A 58 -10.03 9.69 1.93
N ALA A 59 -10.90 10.16 1.04
CA ALA A 59 -11.70 9.30 0.19
C ALA A 59 -10.81 8.36 -0.66
N PRO A 60 -11.27 7.12 -0.93
CA PRO A 60 -10.65 6.27 -1.94
C PRO A 60 -10.51 6.98 -3.28
N PRO A 61 -9.41 6.77 -4.02
CA PRO A 61 -9.25 7.34 -5.35
C PRO A 61 -10.35 6.85 -6.29
N ILE A 62 -10.79 7.72 -7.21
CA ILE A 62 -11.69 7.31 -8.29
C ILE A 62 -11.06 6.14 -9.05
N GLY A 63 -11.85 5.11 -9.35
CA GLY A 63 -11.37 3.88 -10.00
C GLY A 63 -10.82 2.81 -9.04
N ALA A 64 -10.69 3.11 -7.75
CA ALA A 64 -10.36 2.09 -6.76
C ALA A 64 -11.54 1.12 -6.56
N VAL A 65 -11.29 -0.15 -6.85
CA VAL A 65 -12.18 -1.27 -6.51
C VAL A 65 -11.97 -1.68 -5.05
N ARG A 66 -10.74 -1.56 -4.55
CA ARG A 66 -10.37 -1.86 -3.16
C ARG A 66 -9.23 -0.96 -2.69
N THR A 67 -9.26 -0.57 -1.42
CA THR A 67 -8.15 0.07 -0.73
C THR A 67 -7.53 -0.88 0.30
N PHE A 68 -6.25 -0.71 0.57
CA PHE A 68 -5.55 -1.36 1.67
C PHE A 68 -5.27 -0.35 2.79
N ASP A 69 -4.78 -0.84 3.92
CA ASP A 69 -4.46 -0.01 5.08
C ASP A 69 -3.32 0.97 4.78
N TRP A 70 -3.32 2.09 5.50
CA TRP A 70 -2.26 3.08 5.43
C TRP A 70 -0.96 2.52 6.01
N GLN A 71 0.13 2.82 5.33
CA GLN A 71 1.49 2.40 5.64
C GLN A 71 2.40 3.63 5.65
N LEU A 72 3.46 3.57 6.45
CA LEU A 72 4.45 4.62 6.57
C LEU A 72 5.81 4.12 6.07
N ASP A 73 6.27 4.67 4.94
CA ASP A 73 7.63 4.45 4.40
C ASP A 73 8.16 5.77 3.83
N GLY A 74 8.81 6.57 4.67
CA GLY A 74 9.19 7.95 4.37
C GLY A 74 8.01 8.92 4.35
N SER A 75 6.93 8.57 3.67
CA SER A 75 5.64 9.26 3.69
C SER A 75 4.49 8.27 3.87
N TRP A 76 3.34 8.78 4.31
CA TRP A 76 2.13 7.98 4.44
C TRP A 76 1.53 7.68 3.06
N PHE A 77 1.27 6.40 2.81
CA PHE A 77 0.63 5.94 1.59
C PHE A 77 -0.30 4.76 1.88
N ARG A 78 -1.25 4.49 0.98
CA ARG A 78 -1.93 3.21 0.90
C ARG A 78 -1.91 2.70 -0.53
N ASP A 79 -1.76 1.40 -0.69
CA ASP A 79 -1.95 0.79 -1.99
C ASP A 79 -3.46 0.62 -2.27
N VAL A 80 -3.81 0.62 -3.54
CA VAL A 80 -5.18 0.44 -4.03
C VAL A 80 -5.20 -0.52 -5.21
N GLN A 81 -6.33 -1.19 -5.39
CA GLN A 81 -6.58 -2.10 -6.48
C GLN A 81 -7.63 -1.50 -7.40
N GLY A 82 -7.34 -1.42 -8.70
CA GLY A 82 -8.28 -1.03 -9.74
C GLY A 82 -8.92 -2.25 -10.42
N THR A 83 -9.35 -2.07 -11.67
CA THR A 83 -10.00 -3.12 -12.44
C THR A 83 -9.05 -4.26 -12.82
N THR A 84 -9.63 -5.41 -13.14
CA THR A 84 -8.92 -6.62 -13.56
C THR A 84 -9.52 -7.14 -14.86
N ARG A 85 -8.66 -7.49 -15.82
CA ARG A 85 -8.99 -8.10 -17.11
C ARG A 85 -8.30 -9.46 -17.22
N ARG A 86 -8.90 -10.38 -17.97
CA ARG A 86 -8.30 -11.69 -18.30
C ARG A 86 -8.14 -11.83 -19.80
N ALA A 87 -6.99 -12.36 -20.22
CA ALA A 87 -6.67 -12.72 -21.59
C ALA A 87 -6.05 -14.13 -21.55
N GLY A 88 -6.87 -15.16 -21.80
CA GLY A 88 -6.50 -16.56 -21.56
C GLY A 88 -5.87 -16.81 -20.17
N PRO A 89 -4.62 -17.32 -20.09
CA PRO A 89 -3.94 -17.59 -18.82
C PRO A 89 -3.34 -16.34 -18.14
N VAL A 90 -3.43 -15.16 -18.79
CA VAL A 90 -2.85 -13.91 -18.31
C VAL A 90 -3.92 -13.05 -17.65
N ARG A 91 -3.56 -12.46 -16.50
CA ARG A 91 -4.37 -11.46 -15.79
C ARG A 91 -3.68 -10.10 -15.89
N VAL A 92 -4.38 -9.13 -16.44
CA VAL A 92 -3.97 -7.72 -16.46
C VAL A 92 -4.73 -7.01 -15.35
N GLN A 93 -4.04 -6.29 -14.48
CA GLN A 93 -4.63 -5.70 -13.31
C GLN A 93 -4.07 -4.30 -13.08
N ILE A 94 -4.95 -3.35 -12.79
CA ILE A 94 -4.56 -2.00 -12.40
C ILE A 94 -4.32 -1.98 -10.89
N TYR A 95 -3.20 -1.40 -10.49
CA TYR A 95 -2.86 -1.09 -9.11
C TYR A 95 -2.56 0.39 -8.99
N GLY A 96 -2.70 0.93 -7.79
CA GLY A 96 -2.33 2.30 -7.51
C GLY A 96 -1.77 2.48 -6.11
N ARG A 97 -1.24 3.67 -5.87
CA ARG A 97 -0.78 4.14 -4.57
C ARG A 97 -1.31 5.54 -4.35
N GLN A 98 -2.10 5.70 -3.30
CA GLN A 98 -2.56 7.01 -2.83
C GLN A 98 -1.63 7.50 -1.74
N LEU A 99 -1.20 8.75 -1.84
CA LEU A 99 -0.41 9.44 -0.82
C LEU A 99 -1.33 10.25 0.11
N ALA A 100 -0.81 10.61 1.28
CA ALA A 100 -1.52 11.43 2.25
C ALA A 100 -1.88 12.86 1.77
N ASP A 101 -1.29 13.33 0.66
CA ASP A 101 -1.68 14.59 -0.01
C ASP A 101 -2.88 14.41 -0.95
N GLY A 102 -3.48 13.22 -1.00
CA GLY A 102 -4.60 12.86 -1.86
C GLY A 102 -4.20 12.46 -3.29
N SER A 103 -2.94 12.69 -3.69
CA SER A 103 -2.48 12.28 -5.02
C SER A 103 -2.44 10.76 -5.16
N THR A 104 -2.71 10.27 -6.37
CA THR A 104 -2.69 8.84 -6.67
C THR A 104 -1.89 8.57 -7.92
N ARG A 105 -0.96 7.61 -7.83
CA ARG A 105 -0.25 7.06 -8.98
C ARG A 105 -0.82 5.69 -9.32
N TRP A 106 -1.10 5.44 -10.58
CA TRP A 106 -1.59 4.15 -11.08
C TRP A 106 -0.53 3.46 -11.95
N TRP A 107 -0.58 2.12 -12.01
CA TRP A 107 0.23 1.28 -12.89
C TRP A 107 -0.49 -0.02 -13.25
N ILE A 108 -0.02 -0.67 -14.31
CA ILE A 108 -0.55 -1.96 -14.78
C ILE A 108 0.41 -3.07 -14.35
N ALA A 109 -0.13 -4.11 -13.74
CA ALA A 109 0.58 -5.37 -13.48
C ALA A 109 0.02 -6.47 -14.39
N VAL A 110 0.92 -7.24 -14.97
CA VAL A 110 0.60 -8.42 -15.78
C VAL A 110 1.04 -9.65 -15.01
N HIS A 111 0.10 -10.54 -14.72
CA HIS A 111 0.35 -11.80 -14.03
C HIS A 111 0.10 -12.96 -14.98
N THR A 112 1.12 -13.81 -15.16
CA THR A 112 1.03 -15.03 -15.95
C THR A 112 1.66 -16.19 -15.18
N ARG A 113 1.20 -17.41 -15.46
CA ARG A 113 1.82 -18.66 -15.00
C ARG A 113 2.42 -19.47 -16.15
N VAL A 114 2.40 -18.89 -17.36
CA VAL A 114 2.91 -19.52 -18.58
C VAL A 114 4.05 -18.68 -19.14
N ASP A 115 5.05 -19.35 -19.69
CA ASP A 115 6.25 -18.72 -20.24
C ASP A 115 6.11 -18.39 -21.74
N ALA A 116 5.05 -18.89 -22.39
CA ALA A 116 4.77 -18.64 -23.79
C ALA A 116 3.27 -18.47 -24.04
N LEU A 117 2.93 -17.62 -25.02
CA LEU A 117 1.56 -17.38 -25.47
C LEU A 117 1.42 -17.76 -26.94
N GLY A 118 0.31 -18.43 -27.27
CA GLY A 118 -0.12 -18.57 -28.65
C GLY A 118 -0.61 -17.23 -29.21
N ALA A 119 -0.66 -17.12 -30.54
CA ALA A 119 -1.03 -15.87 -31.22
C ALA A 119 -2.41 -15.32 -30.82
N ALA A 120 -3.39 -16.19 -30.50
CA ALA A 120 -4.71 -15.75 -30.03
C ALA A 120 -4.61 -15.08 -28.65
N ALA A 121 -4.02 -15.75 -27.66
CA ALA A 121 -3.83 -15.20 -26.32
C ALA A 121 -2.94 -13.94 -26.32
N ALA A 122 -1.95 -13.86 -27.21
CA ALA A 122 -1.13 -12.66 -27.38
C ALA A 122 -1.95 -11.46 -27.87
N ARG A 123 -2.90 -11.66 -28.80
CA ARG A 123 -3.80 -10.58 -29.26
C ARG A 123 -4.78 -10.17 -28.18
N GLU A 124 -5.36 -11.13 -27.45
CA GLU A 124 -6.23 -10.83 -26.30
C GLU A 124 -5.48 -10.03 -25.23
N LEU A 125 -4.22 -10.37 -24.95
CA LEU A 125 -3.39 -9.64 -24.00
C LEU A 125 -3.12 -8.21 -24.47
N ALA A 126 -2.83 -8.02 -25.76
CA ALA A 126 -2.63 -6.69 -26.33
C ALA A 126 -3.87 -5.81 -26.14
N THR A 127 -5.06 -6.32 -26.44
CA THR A 127 -6.33 -5.62 -26.21
C THR A 127 -6.53 -5.30 -24.72
N ALA A 128 -6.31 -6.28 -23.83
CA ALA A 128 -6.47 -6.06 -22.39
C ALA A 128 -5.50 -5.01 -21.83
N LEU A 129 -4.29 -4.89 -22.41
CA LEU A 129 -3.32 -3.87 -22.05
C LEU A 129 -3.72 -2.49 -22.57
N THR A 130 -4.18 -2.39 -23.81
CA THR A 130 -4.71 -1.14 -24.37
C THR A 130 -5.86 -0.62 -23.53
N ASP A 131 -6.85 -1.46 -23.25
CA ASP A 131 -8.02 -1.06 -22.45
C ASP A 131 -7.63 -0.60 -21.03
N ALA A 132 -6.58 -1.20 -20.45
CA ALA A 132 -6.09 -0.83 -19.12
C ALA A 132 -5.29 0.48 -19.14
N ALA A 133 -4.52 0.72 -20.20
CA ALA A 133 -3.81 1.99 -20.41
C ALA A 133 -4.81 3.15 -20.56
N ASP A 134 -5.82 2.99 -21.43
CA ASP A 134 -6.88 3.98 -21.64
C ASP A 134 -7.62 4.30 -20.34
N GLU A 135 -7.84 3.30 -19.48
CA GLU A 135 -8.44 3.53 -18.16
C GLU A 135 -7.54 4.38 -17.26
N ILE A 136 -6.25 4.06 -17.15
CA ILE A 136 -5.31 4.85 -16.34
C ILE A 136 -5.21 6.28 -16.84
N GLU A 137 -5.19 6.50 -18.16
CA GLU A 137 -5.15 7.83 -18.75
C GLU A 137 -6.40 8.65 -18.40
N ARG A 138 -7.58 8.03 -18.43
CA ARG A 138 -8.82 8.68 -17.94
C ARG A 138 -8.73 9.02 -16.45
N LEU A 139 -8.23 8.11 -15.61
CA LEU A 139 -8.06 8.35 -14.18
C LEU A 139 -7.08 9.50 -13.90
N ALA A 140 -5.97 9.57 -14.65
CA ALA A 140 -5.01 10.66 -14.55
C ALA A 140 -5.61 12.00 -14.98
N GLY A 141 -6.42 12.00 -16.04
CA GLY A 141 -7.15 13.19 -16.52
C GLY A 141 -8.13 13.74 -15.49
N THR A 142 -8.85 12.86 -14.77
CA THR A 142 -9.79 13.29 -13.71
C THR A 142 -9.11 13.93 -12.50
N GLY A 143 -7.84 13.57 -12.20
CA GLY A 143 -7.07 14.17 -11.11
C GLY A 143 -6.50 15.56 -11.41
N GLN A 144 -6.42 15.97 -12.68
CA GLN A 144 -5.98 17.32 -13.07
C GLN A 144 -7.13 18.34 -13.04
N ASP A 145 -8.37 17.94 -13.34
CA ASP A 145 -9.52 18.85 -13.31
C ASP A 145 -9.94 19.24 -11.89
N SER A 146 -9.76 18.37 -10.90
CA SER A 146 -10.05 18.70 -9.49
C SER A 146 -9.10 19.75 -8.91
N ARG A 147 -7.88 19.89 -9.44
CA ARG A 147 -6.91 20.92 -8.99
C ARG A 147 -7.17 22.31 -9.56
N ARG A 148 -8.07 22.45 -10.54
CA ARG A 148 -8.42 23.75 -11.15
C ARG A 148 -9.59 24.46 -10.46
N TYR A 149 -10.31 23.80 -9.55
CA TYR A 149 -11.51 24.37 -8.93
C TYR A 149 -11.29 25.05 -7.57
N ASP A 150 -10.08 25.00 -6.97
CA ASP A 150 -9.79 25.59 -5.65
C ASP A 150 -9.15 27.00 -5.71
N HIS A 151 -9.30 27.72 -6.82
CA HIS A 151 -8.87 29.13 -6.90
C HIS A 151 -10.03 30.04 -7.30
N HIS A 152 -10.97 30.23 -6.39
CA HIS A 152 -11.80 31.44 -6.30
C HIS A 152 -12.38 31.57 -4.90
N GLU A 153 -11.73 32.37 -4.05
CA GLU A 153 -12.29 33.53 -3.33
C GLU A 153 -11.20 34.24 -2.51
#